data_AF-A0A9X4BSE0-F1
#
_entry.id   AF-A0A9X4BSE0-F1
#
_cell.length_a   1.000
_cell.length_b   1.000
_cell.length_c   1.000
_cell.angle_alpha   90.00
_cell.angle_beta   90.00
_cell.angle_gamma   90.00
#
_symmetry.space_group_name_H-M   'P 1'
#
loop_
_entity.id
_entity.type
_entity.pdbx_description
1 polymer ?
#
loop_
_entity_poly.entity_id
_entity_poly.type
_entity_poly.pdbx_seq_one_letter_code
_entity_poly.pdbx_strand_id
1 'polypeptide(L)'
;MTSEKPRYRPPTGSNAEEKRAWASFYARVGKESTLAAEVVAQLDKDSELKRAHLALYLSCRESLRTQSAREARNQRIAQAVRWLFHVLFAVPAKLLVGGLSRGTDIALASLPQEAKREPAVRQVRRIARSKTFSADKAQFDQQSKQQTG
;
A
#
# COMPACT_ATOMS: atom_id res chain seq x y z
N MET A 1 -62.03 -26.57 0.71
CA MET A 1 -60.75 -25.84 0.73
C MET A 1 -60.47 -25.29 -0.66
N THR A 2 -60.77 -24.01 -0.91
CA THR A 2 -60.20 -23.25 -2.03
C THR A 2 -60.09 -21.80 -1.57
N SER A 3 -58.90 -21.43 -1.10
CA SER A 3 -58.60 -20.04 -0.74
C SER A 3 -58.39 -19.27 -2.04
N GLU A 4 -59.42 -18.56 -2.49
CA GLU A 4 -59.36 -17.70 -3.66
C GLU A 4 -58.48 -16.48 -3.32
N LYS A 5 -57.23 -16.47 -3.81
CA LYS A 5 -56.35 -15.30 -3.67
C LYS A 5 -56.93 -14.16 -4.52
N PRO A 6 -57.05 -12.93 -3.99
CA PRO A 6 -57.55 -11.80 -4.76
C PRO A 6 -56.62 -11.56 -5.95
N ARG A 7 -57.19 -11.57 -7.17
CA ARG A 7 -56.47 -11.20 -8.39
C ARG A 7 -56.08 -9.73 -8.29
N TYR A 8 -54.81 -9.47 -8.00
CA TYR A 8 -54.23 -8.12 -8.06
C TYR A 8 -54.35 -7.60 -9.49
N ARG A 9 -55.22 -6.60 -9.69
CA ARG A 9 -55.34 -5.88 -10.96
C ARG A 9 -54.51 -4.62 -10.84
N PRO A 10 -53.35 -4.53 -11.50
CA PRO A 10 -52.51 -3.36 -11.38
C PRO A 10 -53.26 -2.13 -11.97
N PRO A 11 -53.20 -0.96 -11.33
CA PRO A 11 -53.86 0.25 -11.81
C PRO A 11 -53.31 0.64 -13.18
N THR A 12 -54.12 1.22 -14.06
CA THR A 12 -53.81 1.50 -15.47
C THR A 12 -52.59 2.41 -15.72
N GLY A 13 -52.03 3.06 -14.69
CA GLY A 13 -50.77 3.81 -14.72
C GLY A 13 -49.51 3.03 -14.31
N SER A 14 -49.65 1.89 -13.65
CA SER A 14 -48.53 1.05 -13.17
C SER A 14 -47.58 0.64 -14.28
N ASN A 15 -48.10 0.28 -15.46
CA ASN A 15 -47.29 -0.10 -16.61
C ASN A 15 -46.40 1.04 -17.12
N ALA A 16 -46.83 2.31 -16.99
CA ALA A 16 -46.05 3.45 -17.42
C ALA A 16 -44.91 3.75 -16.43
N GLU A 17 -45.22 3.70 -15.13
CA GLU A 17 -44.23 3.84 -14.06
C GLU A 17 -43.22 2.69 -14.08
N GLU A 18 -43.67 1.47 -14.34
CA GLU A 18 -42.82 0.30 -14.47
C GLU A 18 -41.91 0.41 -15.70
N LYS A 19 -42.43 0.80 -16.86
CA LYS A 19 -41.60 1.08 -18.04
C LYS A 19 -40.55 2.16 -17.77
N ARG A 20 -40.91 3.20 -17.01
CA ARG A 20 -39.99 4.27 -16.60
C ARG A 20 -38.93 3.77 -15.62
N ALA A 21 -39.32 2.91 -14.68
CA ALA A 21 -38.41 2.25 -13.74
C ALA A 21 -37.41 1.37 -14.50
N TRP A 22 -37.88 0.54 -15.45
CA TRP A 22 -37.03 -0.26 -16.33
C TRP A 22 -36.06 0.62 -17.13
N ALA A 23 -36.54 1.69 -17.77
CA ALA A 23 -35.68 2.61 -18.51
C ALA A 23 -34.59 3.23 -17.62
N SER A 24 -34.94 3.63 -16.40
CA SER A 24 -33.97 4.17 -15.44
C SER A 24 -32.94 3.13 -14.98
N PHE A 25 -33.36 1.87 -14.84
CA PHE A 25 -32.48 0.76 -14.49
C PHE A 25 -31.46 0.51 -15.61
N TYR A 26 -31.92 0.40 -16.85
CA TYR A 26 -31.05 0.28 -18.03
C TYR A 26 -30.03 1.42 -18.11
N ALA A 27 -30.45 2.66 -17.88
CA ALA A 27 -29.56 3.81 -17.88
C ALA A 27 -28.53 3.78 -16.73
N ARG A 28 -28.90 3.23 -15.56
CA ARG A 28 -28.03 3.12 -14.40
C ARG A 28 -26.99 2.03 -14.57
N VAL A 29 -27.39 0.86 -15.08
CA VAL A 29 -26.49 -0.25 -15.43
C VAL A 29 -25.39 0.21 -16.40
N GLY A 30 -25.72 1.09 -17.35
CA GLY A 30 -24.72 1.66 -18.26
C GLY A 30 -23.69 2.59 -17.58
N LYS A 31 -23.99 3.15 -16.40
CA LYS A 31 -23.14 4.09 -15.67
C LYS A 31 -22.36 3.42 -14.54
N GLU A 32 -23.00 2.52 -13.80
CA GLU A 32 -22.46 1.87 -12.61
C GLU A 32 -21.85 0.51 -12.95
N SER A 33 -20.52 0.39 -12.86
CA SER A 33 -19.79 -0.83 -13.19
C SER A 33 -20.11 -2.00 -12.25
N THR A 34 -20.36 -1.74 -10.96
CA THR A 34 -20.69 -2.76 -9.97
C THR A 34 -22.01 -3.45 -10.31
N LEU A 35 -23.05 -2.66 -10.59
CA LEU A 35 -24.36 -3.15 -10.99
C LEU A 35 -24.28 -3.91 -12.32
N ALA A 36 -23.54 -3.39 -13.31
CA ALA A 36 -23.32 -4.09 -14.59
C ALA A 36 -22.63 -5.45 -14.41
N ALA A 37 -21.66 -5.55 -13.50
CA ALA A 37 -20.98 -6.81 -13.21
C ALA A 37 -21.91 -7.84 -12.56
N GLU A 38 -22.76 -7.41 -11.63
CA GLU A 38 -23.76 -8.27 -10.99
C GLU A 38 -24.80 -8.79 -12.01
N VAL A 39 -25.32 -7.91 -12.87
CA VAL A 39 -26.27 -8.27 -13.93
C VAL A 39 -25.63 -9.27 -14.90
N VAL A 40 -24.39 -9.04 -15.33
CA VAL A 40 -23.65 -9.99 -16.18
C VAL A 40 -23.46 -11.33 -15.48
N ALA A 41 -23.09 -11.34 -14.20
CA ALA A 41 -22.91 -12.57 -13.42
C ALA A 41 -24.20 -13.36 -13.22
N GLN A 42 -25.36 -12.69 -13.16
CA GLN A 42 -26.67 -13.34 -13.14
C GLN A 42 -27.04 -13.89 -14.51
N LEU A 43 -26.88 -13.09 -15.59
CA LEU A 43 -27.19 -13.53 -16.95
C LEU A 43 -26.28 -14.66 -17.42
N ASP A 44 -25.02 -14.70 -17.00
CA ASP A 44 -24.10 -15.79 -17.36
C ASP A 44 -24.46 -17.13 -16.69
N LYS A 45 -25.24 -17.12 -15.59
CA LYS A 45 -25.77 -18.34 -14.96
C LYS A 45 -26.97 -18.91 -15.74
N ASP A 46 -27.80 -18.03 -16.30
CA ASP A 46 -29.03 -18.42 -17.01
C ASP A 46 -28.92 -18.16 -18.52
N SER A 47 -28.47 -19.19 -19.25
CA SER A 47 -28.21 -19.07 -20.70
C SER A 47 -29.46 -18.73 -21.55
N GLU A 48 -30.65 -19.12 -21.11
CA GLU A 48 -31.90 -18.73 -21.78
C GLU A 48 -32.23 -17.25 -21.55
N LEU A 49 -32.07 -16.77 -20.32
CA LEU A 49 -32.27 -15.37 -19.96
C LEU A 49 -31.27 -14.46 -20.67
N LYS A 50 -30.03 -14.91 -20.82
CA LYS A 50 -28.99 -14.23 -21.60
C LYS A 50 -29.36 -14.10 -23.09
N ARG A 51 -29.95 -15.15 -23.68
CA ARG A 51 -30.41 -15.09 -25.07
C ARG A 51 -31.60 -14.14 -25.21
N ALA A 52 -32.54 -14.15 -24.26
CA ALA A 52 -33.68 -13.26 -24.26
C ALA A 52 -33.28 -11.77 -24.08
N HIS A 53 -32.25 -11.49 -23.27
CA HIS A 53 -31.79 -10.14 -22.95
C HIS A 53 -30.36 -9.85 -23.46
N LEU A 54 -30.06 -10.26 -24.69
CA LEU A 54 -28.73 -10.08 -25.28
C LEU A 54 -28.31 -8.60 -25.35
N ALA A 55 -29.22 -7.70 -25.68
CA ALA A 55 -28.95 -6.27 -25.75
C ALA A 55 -28.48 -5.70 -24.40
N LEU A 56 -29.11 -6.14 -23.30
CA LEU A 56 -28.70 -5.78 -21.94
C LEU A 56 -27.32 -6.34 -21.61
N TYR A 57 -27.08 -7.60 -21.96
CA TYR A 57 -25.80 -8.24 -21.73
C TYR A 57 -24.64 -7.49 -22.41
N LEU A 58 -24.85 -7.11 -23.68
CA LEU A 58 -23.85 -6.38 -24.46
C LEU A 58 -23.61 -4.98 -23.92
N SER A 59 -24.66 -4.25 -23.53
CA SER A 59 -24.53 -2.91 -22.95
C SER A 59 -23.79 -2.94 -21.61
N CYS A 60 -24.03 -3.94 -20.77
CA CYS A 60 -23.27 -4.15 -19.53
C CYS A 60 -21.79 -4.38 -19.83
N ARG A 61 -21.48 -5.26 -20.79
CA ARG A 61 -20.09 -5.54 -21.17
C ARG A 61 -19.37 -4.33 -21.75
N GLU A 62 -20.06 -3.52 -22.55
CA GLU A 62 -19.51 -2.29 -23.09
C GLU A 62 -19.24 -1.26 -21.99
N SER A 63 -20.15 -1.11 -21.03
CA SER A 63 -19.96 -0.23 -19.87
C SER A 63 -18.73 -0.65 -19.04
N LEU A 64 -18.59 -1.95 -18.75
CA LEU A 64 -17.43 -2.48 -18.02
C LEU A 64 -16.11 -2.19 -18.75
N ARG A 65 -16.07 -2.38 -20.07
CA ARG A 65 -14.89 -2.03 -20.89
C ARG A 65 -14.58 -0.55 -20.84
N THR A 66 -15.60 0.30 -20.99
CA THR A 66 -15.45 1.75 -20.97
C THR A 66 -14.95 2.25 -19.62
N GLN A 67 -15.46 1.69 -18.53
CA GLN A 67 -15.01 2.02 -17.17
C GLN A 67 -13.57 1.58 -16.94
N SER A 68 -13.19 0.37 -17.35
CA SER A 68 -11.80 -0.09 -17.24
C SER A 68 -10.82 0.82 -18.01
N ALA A 69 -11.23 1.33 -19.18
CA ALA A 69 -10.43 2.28 -19.95
C ALA A 69 -10.29 3.64 -19.25
N ARG A 70 -11.35 4.11 -18.57
CA ARG A 70 -11.32 5.35 -17.77
C ARG A 70 -10.43 5.19 -16.55
N GLU A 71 -10.53 4.07 -15.85
CA GLU A 71 -9.69 3.75 -14.69
C GLU A 71 -8.21 3.67 -15.07
N ALA A 72 -7.87 3.03 -16.19
CA ALA A 72 -6.49 2.95 -16.67
C ALA A 72 -5.86 4.34 -16.93
N ARG A 73 -6.65 5.29 -17.45
CA ARG A 73 -6.20 6.68 -17.64
C ARG A 73 -5.99 7.38 -16.29
N ASN A 74 -6.95 7.25 -15.38
CA ASN A 74 -6.87 7.85 -14.05
C ASN A 74 -5.69 7.30 -13.24
N GLN A 75 -5.37 6.01 -13.37
CA GLN A 75 -4.21 5.40 -12.72
C GLN A 75 -2.89 6.01 -13.20
N ARG A 76 -2.74 6.25 -14.50
CA ARG A 76 -1.54 6.91 -15.05
C ARG A 76 -1.40 8.33 -14.52
N ILE A 77 -2.49 9.08 -14.44
CA ILE A 77 -2.50 10.43 -13.89
C ILE A 77 -2.16 10.40 -12.40
N ALA A 78 -2.79 9.51 -11.63
CA ALA A 78 -2.51 9.37 -10.20
C ALA A 78 -1.04 8.99 -9.93
N GLN A 79 -0.46 8.10 -10.74
CA GLN A 79 0.96 7.77 -10.66
C GLN A 79 1.85 8.96 -11.01
N ALA A 80 1.54 9.70 -12.06
CA ALA A 80 2.28 10.90 -12.45
C ALA A 80 2.24 11.98 -11.37
N VAL A 81 1.06 12.25 -10.81
CA VAL A 81 0.86 13.19 -9.71
C VAL A 81 1.62 12.73 -8.47
N ARG A 82 1.53 11.45 -8.10
CA ARG A 82 2.27 10.88 -6.96
C ARG A 82 3.78 11.01 -7.15
N TRP A 83 4.29 10.77 -8.35
CA TRP A 83 5.71 10.94 -8.67
C TRP A 83 6.12 12.41 -8.60
N LEU A 84 5.32 13.33 -9.15
CA LEU A 84 5.56 14.77 -9.09
C LEU A 84 5.65 15.27 -7.65
N PHE A 85 4.69 14.90 -6.80
CA PHE A 85 4.74 15.23 -5.37
C PHE A 85 5.95 14.59 -4.68
N HIS A 86 6.32 13.36 -5.04
CA HIS A 86 7.49 12.71 -4.47
C HIS A 86 8.78 13.44 -4.82
N VAL A 87 8.95 13.86 -6.08
CA VAL A 87 10.13 14.59 -6.54
C VAL A 87 10.16 16.01 -5.95
N LEU A 88 9.03 16.71 -5.92
CA LEU A 88 8.99 18.10 -5.47
C LEU A 88 9.11 18.24 -3.95
N PHE A 89 8.59 17.28 -3.17
CA PHE A 89 8.55 17.41 -1.71
C PHE A 89 9.40 16.36 -0.98
N ALA A 90 9.33 15.08 -1.35
CA ALA A 90 10.02 14.04 -0.61
C ALA A 90 11.53 14.03 -0.85
N VAL A 91 11.98 14.34 -2.07
CA VAL A 91 13.42 14.40 -2.41
C VAL A 91 14.11 15.59 -1.71
N PRO A 92 13.60 16.84 -1.77
CA PRO A 92 14.21 17.97 -1.08
C PRO A 92 14.15 17.82 0.43
N ALA A 93 13.06 17.28 1.00
CA ALA A 93 12.97 17.01 2.43
C ALA A 93 14.02 15.99 2.88
N LYS A 94 14.22 14.90 2.13
CA LYS A 94 15.28 13.91 2.42
C LYS A 94 16.68 14.51 2.30
N LEU A 95 16.92 15.38 1.31
CA LEU A 95 18.18 16.09 1.17
C LEU A 95 18.41 17.09 2.30
N LEU A 96 17.38 17.81 2.75
CA LEU A 96 17.47 18.70 3.90
C LEU A 96 17.80 17.93 5.17
N VAL A 97 17.05 16.86 5.47
CA VAL A 97 17.28 16.03 6.66
C VAL A 97 18.66 15.37 6.60
N GLY A 98 19.06 14.83 5.45
CA GLY A 98 20.38 14.24 5.22
C GLY A 98 21.53 15.27 5.29
N GLY A 99 21.28 16.49 4.82
CA GLY A 99 22.23 17.61 4.89
C GLY A 99 22.40 18.13 6.31
N LEU A 100 21.29 18.28 7.06
CA LEU A 100 21.32 18.71 8.45
C LEU A 100 22.00 17.67 9.34
N SER A 101 21.73 16.38 9.14
CA SER A 101 22.39 15.29 9.87
C SER A 101 23.88 15.21 9.59
N ARG A 102 24.32 15.40 8.33
CA ARG A 102 25.75 15.51 8.00
C ARG A 102 26.40 16.75 8.60
N GLY A 103 25.70 17.89 8.59
CA GLY A 103 26.18 19.13 9.21
C GLY A 103 26.30 19.02 10.74
N THR A 104 25.38 18.30 11.39
CA THR A 104 25.45 18.02 12.83
C THR A 104 26.55 17.01 13.15
N ASP A 105 26.74 15.96 12.35
CA ASP A 105 27.86 15.03 12.53
C ASP A 105 29.22 15.73 12.39
N ILE A 106 29.35 16.65 11.44
CA ILE A 106 30.58 17.45 11.26
C ILE A 106 30.73 18.46 12.40
N ALA A 107 29.68 19.18 12.82
CA ALA A 107 29.75 20.10 13.96
C ALA A 107 30.00 19.39 15.30
N LEU A 108 29.50 18.16 15.46
CA LEU A 108 29.80 17.28 16.60
C LEU A 108 31.25 16.77 16.59
N ALA A 109 31.88 16.66 15.42
CA ALA A 109 33.30 16.38 15.29
C ALA A 109 34.16 17.63 15.53
N SER A 110 33.60 18.84 15.33
CA SER A 110 34.27 20.14 15.54
C SER A 110 34.10 20.73 16.93
N LEU A 111 33.29 20.13 17.81
CA LEU A 111 33.21 20.55 19.21
C LEU A 111 34.55 20.23 19.90
N PRO A 112 35.10 21.17 20.70
CA PRO A 112 36.34 20.94 21.41
C PRO A 112 36.22 19.67 22.24
N GLN A 113 37.25 18.85 22.12
CA GLN A 113 37.43 17.48 22.59
C GLN A 113 37.39 17.32 24.13
N GLU A 114 36.59 18.11 24.85
CA GLU A 114 36.56 18.07 26.32
C GLU A 114 35.32 17.35 26.88
N ALA A 115 34.26 17.18 26.07
CA ALA A 115 32.98 16.62 26.55
C ALA A 115 32.69 15.17 26.12
N LYS A 116 33.49 14.55 25.25
CA LYS A 116 33.34 13.12 24.87
C LYS A 116 34.47 12.27 25.44
N ARG A 117 34.27 11.91 26.71
CA ARG A 117 34.82 10.75 27.41
C ARG A 117 35.29 9.65 26.44
N GLU A 118 36.61 9.63 26.24
CA GLU A 118 37.39 8.81 25.31
C GLU A 118 36.92 7.34 25.24
N PRO A 119 36.48 6.84 24.05
CA PRO A 119 36.19 5.42 23.85
C PRO A 119 37.46 4.55 23.93
N ALA A 120 38.64 5.14 23.75
CA ALA A 120 39.94 4.47 23.93
C ALA A 120 40.12 3.96 25.37
N VAL A 121 39.76 4.75 26.39
CA VAL A 121 39.89 4.33 27.80
C VAL A 121 38.97 3.15 28.14
N ARG A 122 37.79 3.07 27.50
CA ARG A 122 36.89 1.91 27.65
C ARG A 122 37.40 0.67 26.92
N GLN A 123 38.00 0.83 25.74
CA GLN A 123 38.59 -0.28 24.99
C GLN A 123 39.87 -0.79 25.68
N VAL A 124 40.72 0.10 26.20
CA VAL A 124 41.90 -0.26 27.01
C VAL A 124 41.48 -0.97 28.29
N ARG A 125 40.43 -0.52 29.00
CA ARG A 125 39.89 -1.28 30.14
C ARG A 125 39.30 -2.63 29.76
N ARG A 126 38.72 -2.77 28.56
CA ARG A 126 38.18 -4.04 28.07
C ARG A 126 39.29 -5.02 27.71
N ILE A 127 40.35 -4.54 27.05
CA ILE A 127 41.53 -5.32 26.70
C ILE A 127 42.30 -5.71 27.97
N ALA A 128 42.47 -4.78 28.92
CA ALA A 128 43.08 -5.06 30.22
C ALA A 128 42.25 -6.02 31.11
N ARG A 129 40.93 -6.13 30.89
CA ARG A 129 40.06 -7.14 31.55
C ARG A 129 39.98 -8.46 30.78
N SER A 130 40.52 -8.54 29.58
CA SER A 130 40.51 -9.79 28.80
C SER A 130 41.48 -10.79 29.44
N LYS A 131 41.00 -12.02 29.68
CA LYS A 131 41.75 -13.05 30.41
C LYS A 131 43.02 -13.50 29.67
N THR A 132 43.06 -13.32 28.36
CA THR A 132 44.21 -13.65 27.50
C THR A 132 45.41 -12.77 27.83
N PHE A 133 45.19 -11.46 28.04
CA PHE A 133 46.27 -10.52 28.39
C PHE A 133 46.87 -10.78 29.78
N SER A 134 46.05 -11.18 30.76
CA SER A 134 46.55 -11.55 32.09
C SER A 134 47.33 -12.86 32.08
N ALA A 135 46.96 -13.82 31.21
CA ALA A 135 47.67 -15.08 31.04
C ALA A 135 49.04 -14.87 30.36
N ASP A 136 49.08 -14.05 29.30
CA ASP A 136 50.34 -13.72 28.60
C ASP A 136 51.31 -12.96 29.51
N LYS A 137 50.79 -12.04 30.35
CA LYS A 137 51.61 -11.34 31.35
C LYS A 137 52.14 -12.29 32.43
N ALA A 138 51.33 -13.26 32.88
CA ALA A 138 51.77 -14.25 33.85
C ALA A 138 52.85 -15.20 33.28
N GLN A 139 52.76 -15.55 31.98
CA GLN A 139 53.83 -16.31 31.31
C GLN A 139 55.12 -15.50 31.19
N PHE A 140 55.03 -14.20 30.86
CA PHE A 140 56.20 -13.34 30.76
C PHE A 140 56.92 -13.16 32.12
N ASP A 141 56.15 -13.00 33.20
CA ASP A 141 56.69 -12.91 34.57
C ASP A 141 57.28 -14.24 35.07
N GLN A 142 56.82 -15.39 34.57
CA GLN A 142 57.45 -16.69 34.83
C GLN A 142 58.76 -16.85 34.07
N GLN A 143 58.81 -16.39 32.82
CA GLN A 143 60.00 -16.48 31.97
C GLN A 143 61.13 -15.57 32.47
N SER A 144 60.81 -14.39 33.01
CA SER A 144 61.79 -13.48 33.61
C SER A 144 62.41 -14.05 34.91
N LYS A 145 61.62 -14.78 35.71
CA LYS A 145 62.11 -15.47 36.92
C LYS A 145 62.96 -16.70 36.61
N GLN A 146 62.77 -17.36 35.47
CA GLN A 146 63.62 -18.48 35.05
C GLN A 146 64.98 -18.04 34.52
N GLN A 147 65.15 -16.78 34.11
CA GLN A 147 66.42 -16.24 33.61
C GLN A 147 67.31 -15.62 34.71
N THR A 148 66.85 -15.61 35.97
CA THR A 148 67.59 -15.05 37.12
C THR A 148 68.02 -16.10 38.16
N GLY A 149 68.02 -17.39 37.79
CA GLY A 149 68.54 -18.50 38.60
C GLY A 149 69.93 -18.93 38.17
#